data_AF-A0A1X7UF84-F1
#
_entry.id   AF-A0A1X7UF84-F1
#
_cell.length_a   1.000
_cell.length_b   1.000
_cell.length_c   1.000
_cell.angle_alpha   90.00
_cell.angle_beta   90.00
_cell.angle_gamma   90.00
#
_symmetry.space_group_name_H-M   'P 1'
#
loop_
_entity.id
_entity.type
_entity.pdbx_description
1 polymer ?
#
loop_
_entity_poly.entity_id
_entity_poly.type
_entity_poly.pdbx_seq_one_letter_code
_entity_poly.pdbx_strand_id
1 'polypeptide(L)'
;YQQEYYGRQGVFFFDCQGFQVSKVHFRNNNGYGLVLYDSTGGHIQQNIFSINSIKNSHHLSAKEKSKIMGGGLHIIQNKGYTSPYIISGNQFINNSAPNIGGALLMDLSYCAGFNFSVTDSSFIGNMAGIAGGAMAFM
;
A
#
# COMPACT_ATOMS: atom_id res chain seq x y z
N TYR A 1 -5.87 17.48 -0.61
CA TYR A 1 -4.88 16.44 -0.94
C TYR A 1 -4.32 15.66 0.26
N GLN A 2 -4.72 15.93 1.52
CA GLN A 2 -4.11 15.32 2.71
C GLN A 2 -5.10 14.62 3.66
N GLN A 3 -6.42 14.68 3.38
CA GLN A 3 -7.45 14.22 4.32
C GLN A 3 -7.78 12.72 4.21
N GLU A 4 -7.63 12.08 3.04
CA GLU A 4 -8.04 10.67 2.85
C GLU A 4 -7.15 9.68 3.61
N TYR A 5 -5.93 10.12 3.97
CA TYR A 5 -4.93 9.34 4.69
C TYR A 5 -4.81 9.76 6.16
N TYR A 6 -5.39 10.87 6.63
CA TYR A 6 -5.13 11.31 8.01
C TYR A 6 -5.53 10.23 9.04
N GLY A 7 -4.55 9.73 9.81
CA GLY A 7 -4.73 8.66 10.79
C GLY A 7 -4.92 7.23 10.22
N ARG A 8 -4.58 6.98 8.94
CA ARG A 8 -4.76 5.68 8.27
C ARG A 8 -3.48 5.05 7.71
N GLN A 9 -2.33 5.44 8.25
CA GLN A 9 -1.01 4.91 7.89
C GLN A 9 -0.14 4.71 9.13
N GLY A 10 0.67 3.66 9.13
CA GLY A 10 1.81 3.56 10.04
C GLY A 10 2.91 4.56 9.67
N VAL A 11 3.28 4.60 8.39
CA VAL A 11 4.32 5.48 7.84
C VAL A 11 3.88 6.06 6.49
N PHE A 12 4.20 7.34 6.25
CA PHE A 12 3.87 8.07 5.02
C PHE A 12 5.09 8.78 4.44
N PHE A 13 5.43 8.46 3.21
CA PHE A 13 6.46 9.13 2.43
C PHE A 13 5.78 9.99 1.37
N PHE A 14 6.16 11.26 1.29
CA PHE A 14 5.60 12.22 0.35
C PHE A 14 6.72 12.88 -0.46
N ASP A 15 6.65 12.74 -1.78
CA ASP A 15 7.61 13.32 -2.74
C ASP A 15 9.08 13.02 -2.40
N CYS A 16 9.34 11.84 -1.82
CA CYS A 16 10.67 11.39 -1.42
C CYS A 16 11.37 10.68 -2.58
N GLN A 17 12.69 10.81 -2.69
CA GLN A 17 13.49 10.11 -3.71
C GLN A 17 14.63 9.31 -3.06
N GLY A 18 14.91 8.12 -3.60
CA GLY A 18 16.08 7.33 -3.20
C GLY A 18 16.02 6.83 -1.75
N PHE A 19 14.90 6.22 -1.36
CA PHE A 19 14.67 5.75 0.01
C PHE A 19 14.78 4.23 0.14
N GLN A 20 14.99 3.78 1.38
CA GLN A 20 14.98 2.37 1.74
C GLN A 20 14.14 2.13 3.00
N VAL A 21 13.25 1.15 2.93
CA VAL A 21 12.51 0.62 4.09
C VAL A 21 12.85 -0.86 4.19
N SER A 22 13.54 -1.25 5.27
CA SER A 22 13.94 -2.65 5.43
C SER A 22 13.87 -3.16 6.85
N LYS A 23 13.52 -4.45 6.98
CA LYS A 23 13.45 -5.17 8.26
C LYS A 23 12.50 -4.53 9.28
N VAL A 24 11.44 -3.89 8.79
CA VAL A 24 10.40 -3.26 9.61
C VAL A 24 9.16 -4.16 9.69
N HIS A 25 8.51 -4.19 10.85
CA HIS A 25 7.23 -4.86 11.05
C HIS A 25 6.09 -3.84 11.14
N PHE A 26 5.35 -3.67 10.04
CA PHE A 26 4.12 -2.91 10.02
C PHE A 26 2.95 -3.81 10.45
N ARG A 27 2.60 -3.76 11.74
CA ARG A 27 1.58 -4.64 12.32
C ARG A 27 0.39 -3.86 12.85
N ASN A 28 -0.82 -4.32 12.53
CA ASN A 28 -2.04 -3.84 13.16
C ASN A 28 -2.22 -2.31 13.04
N ASN A 29 -1.84 -1.72 11.90
CA ASN A 29 -2.11 -0.32 11.63
C ASN A 29 -3.58 -0.15 11.23
N ASN A 30 -4.13 1.03 11.54
CA ASN A 30 -5.42 1.44 11.00
C ASN A 30 -5.20 1.83 9.53
N GLY A 31 -5.75 1.08 8.58
CA GLY A 31 -5.52 1.30 7.16
C GLY A 31 -4.25 0.61 6.66
N TYR A 32 -3.25 1.42 6.31
CA TYR A 32 -2.02 0.96 5.68
C TYR A 32 -0.87 0.81 6.65
N GLY A 33 0.02 -0.16 6.40
CA GLY A 33 1.33 -0.21 7.03
C GLY A 33 2.24 0.92 6.53
N LEU A 34 2.42 0.99 5.21
CA LEU A 34 3.27 1.96 4.53
C LEU A 34 2.50 2.59 3.35
N VAL A 35 2.60 3.90 3.21
CA VAL A 35 2.05 4.65 2.08
C VAL A 35 3.17 5.47 1.43
N LEU A 36 3.32 5.33 0.11
CA LEU A 36 4.24 6.08 -0.72
C LEU A 36 3.42 6.97 -1.66
N TYR A 37 3.53 8.28 -1.52
CA TYR A 37 2.82 9.24 -2.34
C TYR A 37 3.82 10.03 -3.19
N ASP A 38 3.73 9.90 -4.51
CA ASP A 38 4.62 10.54 -5.50
C ASP A 38 6.13 10.38 -5.17
N SER A 39 6.50 9.33 -4.42
CA SER A 39 7.86 9.10 -3.94
C SER A 39 8.54 8.00 -4.75
N THR A 40 9.78 8.14 -5.23
CA THR A 40 10.36 7.27 -6.26
C THR A 40 11.75 6.70 -5.94
N GLY A 41 12.17 5.70 -6.71
CA GLY A 41 13.49 5.07 -6.54
C GLY A 41 13.62 4.37 -5.18
N GLY A 42 12.53 3.77 -4.72
CA GLY A 42 12.42 3.20 -3.37
C GLY A 42 12.71 1.70 -3.34
N HIS A 43 13.45 1.27 -2.32
CA HIS A 43 13.68 -0.13 -1.99
C HIS A 43 12.88 -0.54 -0.75
N ILE A 44 11.89 -1.43 -0.93
CA ILE A 44 11.08 -1.97 0.16
C ILE A 44 11.46 -3.43 0.32
N GLN A 45 12.25 -3.76 1.34
CA GLN A 45 12.90 -5.07 1.39
C GLN A 45 12.80 -5.73 2.76
N GLN A 46 12.52 -7.03 2.79
CA GLN A 46 12.57 -7.82 4.04
C GLN A 46 11.66 -7.29 5.16
N ASN A 47 10.55 -6.65 4.82
CA ASN A 47 9.58 -6.15 5.79
C ASN A 47 8.46 -7.17 6.01
N ILE A 48 7.79 -7.05 7.14
CA ILE A 48 6.57 -7.80 7.44
C ILE A 48 5.43 -6.79 7.53
N PHE A 49 4.43 -6.97 6.67
CA PHE A 49 3.15 -6.27 6.73
C PHE A 49 2.12 -7.28 7.22
N SER A 50 1.60 -7.11 8.42
CA SER A 50 0.62 -8.06 8.94
C SER A 50 -0.58 -7.41 9.59
N ILE A 51 -1.76 -7.98 9.36
CA ILE A 51 -3.03 -7.60 10.03
C ILE A 51 -3.31 -6.10 9.97
N ASN A 52 -2.88 -5.42 8.90
CA ASN A 52 -3.24 -4.03 8.65
C ASN A 52 -4.59 -4.00 7.95
N SER A 53 -5.51 -3.20 8.47
CA SER A 53 -6.88 -3.08 7.98
C SER A 53 -7.49 -1.78 8.46
N ILE A 54 -8.49 -1.26 7.75
CA ILE A 54 -9.23 -0.08 8.23
C ILE A 54 -10.03 -0.48 9.47
N LYS A 55 -9.72 0.17 10.57
CA LYS A 55 -10.43 0.06 11.84
C LYS A 55 -11.49 1.15 11.91
N ASN A 56 -12.60 0.87 12.57
CA ASN A 56 -13.65 1.85 12.89
C ASN A 56 -14.26 2.55 11.66
N SER A 57 -14.43 1.84 10.54
CA SER A 57 -15.10 2.38 9.35
C SER A 57 -16.62 2.57 9.53
N HIS A 58 -17.20 2.13 10.67
CA HIS A 58 -18.64 2.18 10.93
C HIS A 58 -19.22 3.60 10.89
N HIS A 59 -18.44 4.61 11.31
CA HIS A 59 -18.88 6.01 11.37
C HIS A 59 -18.81 6.75 10.03
N LEU A 60 -18.27 6.12 8.99
CA LEU A 60 -18.08 6.75 7.69
C LEU A 60 -19.33 6.60 6.83
N SER A 61 -19.66 7.65 6.08
CA SER A 61 -20.76 7.62 5.11
C SER A 61 -20.51 6.56 4.03
N ALA A 62 -21.57 6.12 3.35
CA ALA A 62 -21.47 5.14 2.28
C ALA A 62 -20.50 5.58 1.15
N LYS A 63 -20.47 6.89 0.85
CA LYS A 63 -19.56 7.49 -0.13
C LYS A 63 -18.11 7.50 0.33
N GLU A 64 -17.86 7.65 1.63
CA GLU A 64 -16.51 7.56 2.17
C GLU A 64 -16.05 6.11 2.18
N LYS A 65 -16.92 5.17 2.57
CA LYS A 65 -16.67 3.72 2.57
C LYS A 65 -16.25 3.17 1.20
N SER A 66 -16.85 3.67 0.12
CA SER A 66 -16.50 3.22 -1.24
C SER A 66 -15.12 3.67 -1.70
N LYS A 67 -14.50 4.64 -1.03
CA LYS A 67 -13.16 5.14 -1.34
C LYS A 67 -12.07 4.62 -0.41
N ILE A 68 -12.45 4.00 0.71
CA ILE A 68 -11.45 3.56 1.67
C ILE A 68 -10.79 2.29 1.19
N MET A 69 -9.49 2.39 1.04
CA MET A 69 -8.60 1.27 0.78
C MET A 69 -7.64 1.15 1.97
N GLY A 70 -7.15 -0.05 2.24
CA GLY A 70 -6.33 -0.39 3.40
C GLY A 70 -5.52 -1.62 3.10
N GLY A 71 -4.50 -1.93 3.90
CA GLY A 71 -3.68 -3.10 3.65
C GLY A 71 -2.24 -2.96 4.11
N GLY A 72 -1.33 -3.71 3.49
CA GLY A 72 0.09 -3.65 3.83
C GLY A 72 0.76 -2.38 3.30
N LEU A 73 0.81 -2.26 1.98
CA LEU A 73 1.55 -1.22 1.25
C LEU A 73 0.64 -0.55 0.23
N HIS A 74 0.67 0.79 0.18
CA HIS A 74 0.03 1.58 -0.86
C HIS A 74 1.05 2.46 -1.57
N ILE A 75 1.10 2.37 -2.90
CA ILE A 75 1.90 3.22 -3.76
C ILE A 75 0.97 4.06 -4.62
N ILE A 76 1.11 5.38 -4.55
CA ILE A 76 0.31 6.34 -5.30
C ILE A 76 1.27 7.11 -6.19
N GLN A 77 1.05 7.06 -7.49
CA GLN A 77 1.84 7.75 -8.49
C GLN A 77 0.97 8.55 -9.44
N ASN A 78 0.96 9.86 -9.25
CA ASN A 78 0.28 10.82 -10.11
C ASN A 78 1.22 11.48 -11.11
N LYS A 79 2.52 11.46 -10.81
CA LYS A 79 3.56 12.01 -11.67
C LYS A 79 4.16 10.87 -12.52
N GLY A 80 4.48 11.16 -13.78
CA GLY A 80 5.02 10.20 -14.76
C GLY A 80 6.48 9.84 -14.51
N TYR A 81 6.82 9.40 -13.30
CA TYR A 81 8.18 9.02 -12.96
C TYR A 81 8.53 7.61 -13.47
N THR A 82 9.78 7.43 -13.89
CA THR A 82 10.29 6.20 -14.49
C THR A 82 11.16 5.35 -13.55
N SER A 83 11.43 5.86 -12.33
CA SER A 83 12.32 5.19 -11.39
C SER A 83 11.66 3.96 -10.78
N PRO A 84 12.35 2.80 -10.77
CA PRO A 84 11.74 1.54 -10.38
C PRO A 84 11.43 1.48 -8.88
N TYR A 85 10.35 0.79 -8.53
CA TYR A 85 10.17 0.26 -7.18
C TYR A 85 10.65 -1.18 -7.12
N ILE A 86 11.47 -1.46 -6.11
CA ILE A 86 11.99 -2.80 -5.85
C ILE A 86 11.40 -3.29 -4.55
N ILE A 87 10.49 -4.25 -4.65
CA ILE A 87 9.86 -4.93 -3.52
C ILE A 87 10.44 -6.34 -3.45
N SER A 88 11.25 -6.63 -2.44
CA SER A 88 11.94 -7.92 -2.37
C SER A 88 11.95 -8.52 -0.97
N GLY A 89 11.69 -9.82 -0.85
CA GLY A 89 11.79 -10.50 0.44
C GLY A 89 10.73 -10.12 1.48
N ASN A 90 9.61 -9.50 1.07
CA ASN A 90 8.61 -9.01 2.03
C ASN A 90 7.54 -10.08 2.33
N GLN A 91 6.97 -10.03 3.54
CA GLN A 91 5.84 -10.88 3.91
C GLN A 91 4.60 -10.03 4.13
N PHE A 92 3.53 -10.32 3.39
CA PHE A 92 2.22 -9.71 3.56
C PHE A 92 1.25 -10.75 4.10
N ILE A 93 0.83 -10.60 5.36
CA ILE A 93 0.08 -11.62 6.10
C ILE A 93 -1.23 -11.06 6.66
N ASN A 94 -2.37 -11.62 6.26
CA ASN A 94 -3.69 -11.28 6.80
C ASN A 94 -4.02 -9.77 6.78
N ASN A 95 -3.51 -9.03 5.81
CA ASN A 95 -3.91 -7.64 5.60
C ASN A 95 -5.26 -7.61 4.87
N SER A 96 -6.06 -6.57 5.11
CA SER A 96 -7.36 -6.47 4.46
C SER A 96 -7.76 -5.06 4.03
N ALA A 97 -8.44 -5.03 2.89
CA ALA A 97 -9.10 -3.86 2.32
C ALA A 97 -10.61 -4.10 2.20
N PRO A 98 -11.48 -3.11 2.48
CA PRO A 98 -12.89 -3.18 2.17
C PRO A 98 -13.15 -3.35 0.67
N ASN A 99 -12.31 -2.73 -0.17
CA ASN A 99 -12.52 -2.70 -1.62
C ASN A 99 -11.37 -3.36 -2.38
N ILE A 100 -10.21 -2.71 -2.47
CA ILE A 100 -9.14 -3.11 -3.39
C ILE A 100 -7.79 -3.15 -2.67
N GLY A 101 -6.93 -4.11 -3.01
CA GLY A 101 -5.51 -4.09 -2.66
C GLY A 101 -5.19 -4.49 -1.21
N GLY A 102 -5.69 -5.66 -0.78
CA GLY A 102 -5.61 -6.11 0.61
C GLY A 102 -4.19 -6.15 1.20
N ALA A 103 -3.19 -6.55 0.42
CA ALA A 103 -1.79 -6.51 0.83
C ALA A 103 -1.01 -5.38 0.18
N LEU A 104 -1.06 -5.28 -1.15
CA LEU A 104 -0.37 -4.24 -1.90
C LEU A 104 -1.36 -3.58 -2.87
N LEU A 105 -1.46 -2.26 -2.80
CA LEU A 105 -2.20 -1.44 -3.73
C LEU A 105 -1.26 -0.50 -4.49
N MET A 106 -1.44 -0.42 -5.80
CA MET A 106 -0.84 0.59 -6.66
C MET A 106 -1.95 1.40 -7.33
N ASP A 107 -1.94 2.71 -7.08
CA ASP A 107 -2.81 3.71 -7.69
C ASP A 107 -1.96 4.55 -8.66
N LEU A 108 -2.08 4.28 -9.95
CA LEU A 108 -1.21 4.81 -11.00
C LEU A 108 -2.02 5.67 -11.97
N SER A 109 -1.80 6.98 -11.97
CA SER A 109 -2.39 7.88 -12.99
C SER A 109 -1.92 7.55 -14.41
N TYR A 110 -0.73 6.94 -14.54
CA TYR A 110 -0.17 6.52 -15.82
C TYR A 110 0.71 5.28 -15.65
N CYS A 111 0.43 4.23 -16.41
CA CYS A 111 1.18 2.97 -16.33
C CYS A 111 2.40 2.92 -17.28
N ALA A 112 2.49 3.78 -18.31
CA ALA A 112 3.58 3.65 -19.27
C ALA A 112 4.90 4.19 -18.69
N GLY A 113 5.95 3.37 -18.79
CA GLY A 113 7.25 3.66 -18.17
C GLY A 113 7.32 3.37 -16.67
N PHE A 114 6.25 2.86 -16.05
CA PHE A 114 6.28 2.41 -14.66
C PHE A 114 7.03 1.09 -14.55
N ASN A 115 8.19 1.14 -13.90
CA ASN A 115 9.01 -0.04 -13.65
C ASN A 115 8.76 -0.55 -12.23
N PHE A 116 8.32 -1.80 -12.12
CA PHE A 116 7.95 -2.39 -10.84
C PHE A 116 8.37 -3.85 -10.79
N SER A 117 8.96 -4.25 -9.67
CA SER A 117 9.37 -5.63 -9.44
C SER A 117 8.97 -6.08 -8.04
N VAL A 118 8.40 -7.29 -7.97
CA VAL A 118 8.16 -8.02 -6.72
C VAL A 118 8.88 -9.35 -6.82
N THR A 119 9.85 -9.58 -5.95
CA THR A 119 10.62 -10.83 -5.88
C THR A 119 10.64 -11.37 -4.47
N ASP A 120 10.76 -12.69 -4.33
CA ASP A 120 10.93 -13.39 -3.04
C ASP A 120 9.95 -12.96 -1.94
N SER A 121 8.73 -12.54 -2.33
CA SER A 121 7.75 -11.98 -1.40
C SER A 121 6.55 -12.91 -1.27
N SER A 122 6.03 -13.05 -0.06
CA SER A 122 4.91 -13.95 0.25
C SER A 122 3.63 -13.17 0.53
N PHE A 123 2.50 -13.60 -0.04
CA PHE A 123 1.17 -13.03 0.18
C PHE A 123 0.26 -14.11 0.79
N ILE A 124 0.03 -14.06 2.09
CA ILE A 124 -0.65 -15.11 2.85
C ILE A 124 -1.92 -14.55 3.48
N GLY A 125 -3.08 -15.11 3.14
CA GLY A 125 -4.37 -14.78 3.79
C GLY A 125 -4.83 -13.32 3.64
N ASN A 126 -4.32 -12.58 2.66
CA ASN A 126 -4.74 -11.19 2.43
C ASN A 126 -6.08 -11.14 1.67
N MET A 127 -6.93 -10.18 2.03
CA MET A 127 -8.31 -10.11 1.55
C MET A 127 -8.67 -8.71 1.05
N ALA A 128 -9.45 -8.64 -0.01
CA ALA A 128 -10.07 -7.41 -0.47
C ALA A 128 -11.53 -7.72 -0.83
N GLY A 129 -12.46 -6.82 -0.52
CA GLY A 129 -13.89 -7.09 -0.76
C GLY A 129 -14.29 -7.09 -2.23
N ILE A 130 -13.54 -6.42 -3.10
CA ILE A 130 -13.82 -6.33 -4.55
C ILE A 130 -12.71 -7.00 -5.35
N ALA A 131 -11.46 -6.53 -5.24
CA ALA A 131 -10.38 -7.00 -6.12
C ALA A 131 -9.00 -6.98 -5.46
N GLY A 132 -8.14 -7.91 -5.88
CA GLY A 132 -6.73 -7.91 -5.51
C GLY A 132 -6.47 -8.07 -4.02
N GLY A 133 -6.89 -9.19 -3.43
CA GLY A 133 -6.57 -9.52 -2.04
C GLY A 133 -5.06 -9.50 -1.76
N ALA A 134 -4.27 -10.09 -2.66
CA ALA A 134 -2.81 -10.02 -2.60
C ALA A 134 -2.27 -8.70 -3.17
N MET A 135 -2.56 -8.41 -4.44
CA MET A 135 -2.09 -7.20 -5.12
C MET A 135 -3.18 -6.66 -6.04
N ALA A 136 -3.24 -5.33 -6.17
CA ALA A 136 -4.10 -4.65 -7.14
C ALA A 136 -3.38 -3.45 -7.76
N PHE A 137 -3.76 -3.15 -9.00
CA PHE A 137 -3.34 -1.99 -9.77
C PHE A 137 -4.60 -1.29 -10.27
N MET A 138 -4.66 0.04 -10.15
CA MET A 138 -5.75 0.87 -10.62
C MET A 138 -5.23 2.10 -11.34
#